data_AF-A0A2M9KW00-F1
#
_entry.id   AF-A0A2M9KW00-F1
#
_cell.length_a   1.000
_cell.length_b   1.000
_cell.length_c   1.000
_cell.angle_alpha   90.00
_cell.angle_beta   90.00
_cell.angle_gamma   90.00
#
_symmetry.space_group_name_H-M   'P 1'
#
loop_
_entity.id
_entity.type
_entity.pdbx_description
1 polymer ?
#
loop_
_entity_poly.entity_id
_entity_poly.type
_entity_poly.pdbx_seq_one_letter_code
_entity_poly.pdbx_strand_id
1 'polypeptide(L)'
;MDQRNPFESPNTFKLHRAEYLVGFVLSIVLIIVHFGEIRWIPFVALFAYIDLIGYIPGAIAFRRSADGRIPKTYYVLYNTMHSLITQTVVIGLWLWLVGPEWALLAIPFHVLGDRGLFGNFLKPFGLPFEPATDPFYPRLAARLSARAQGVGGLVPGPGAADESDALVPEAGR
;
A
#
# COMPACT_ATOMS: atom_id res chain seq x y z
N MET A 1 -3.60 -3.90 -0.46
CA MET A 1 -2.77 -4.87 -1.17
C MET A 1 -1.39 -4.76 -0.57
N ASP A 2 -0.59 -5.81 -0.64
CA ASP A 2 0.75 -5.82 -0.08
C ASP A 2 1.72 -6.39 -1.12
N GLN A 3 3.02 -6.33 -0.83
CA GLN A 3 4.08 -6.81 -1.70
C GLN A 3 4.01 -8.31 -2.03
N ARG A 4 3.27 -9.12 -1.25
CA ARG A 4 3.04 -10.54 -1.52
C ARG A 4 1.78 -10.76 -2.35
N ASN A 5 0.79 -9.86 -2.26
CA ASN A 5 -0.51 -9.96 -2.91
C ASN A 5 -0.95 -8.62 -3.54
N PRO A 6 -0.30 -8.17 -4.63
CA PRO A 6 -0.59 -6.88 -5.24
C PRO A 6 -1.83 -6.84 -6.15
N PHE A 7 -2.44 -7.99 -6.48
CA PHE A 7 -3.59 -8.15 -7.42
C PHE A 7 -3.46 -7.44 -8.79
N GLU A 8 -2.24 -7.03 -9.14
CA GLU A 8 -1.85 -6.46 -10.41
C GLU A 8 -0.89 -7.41 -11.13
N SER A 9 -0.65 -7.20 -12.43
CA SER A 9 0.48 -7.88 -13.08
C SER A 9 1.80 -7.46 -12.41
N PRO A 10 2.86 -8.29 -12.43
CA PRO A 10 4.14 -7.92 -11.84
C PRO A 10 4.73 -6.61 -12.39
N ASN A 11 4.50 -6.31 -13.67
CA ASN A 11 5.02 -5.10 -14.31
C ASN A 11 4.20 -3.85 -13.93
N THR A 12 2.87 -3.94 -13.93
CA THR A 12 2.00 -2.83 -13.51
C THR A 12 2.22 -2.51 -12.03
N PHE A 13 2.41 -3.53 -11.17
CA PHE A 13 2.70 -3.30 -9.76
C PHE A 13 4.04 -2.57 -9.54
N LYS A 14 5.08 -2.91 -10.30
CA LYS A 14 6.36 -2.19 -10.25
C LYS A 14 6.19 -0.73 -10.69
N LEU A 15 5.43 -0.47 -11.74
CA LEU A 15 5.17 0.88 -12.23
C LEU A 15 4.36 1.70 -11.21
N HIS A 16 3.31 1.11 -10.65
CA HIS A 16 2.49 1.72 -9.60
C HIS A 16 3.36 2.10 -8.39
N ARG A 17 4.27 1.22 -7.95
CA ARG A 17 5.25 1.54 -6.91
C ARG A 17 6.23 2.64 -7.30
N ALA A 18 6.65 2.68 -8.57
CA ALA A 18 7.59 3.70 -9.05
C ALA A 18 6.99 5.10 -8.94
N GLU A 19 5.69 5.28 -9.17
CA GLU A 19 5.01 6.57 -8.98
C GLU A 19 5.17 7.10 -7.54
N TYR A 20 4.94 6.25 -6.55
CA TYR A 20 5.16 6.62 -5.14
C TYR A 20 6.63 6.80 -4.81
N LEU A 21 7.52 6.00 -5.42
CA LEU A 21 8.96 6.12 -5.19
C LEU A 21 9.49 7.48 -5.66
N VAL A 22 9.00 8.03 -6.77
CA VAL A 22 9.37 9.38 -7.22
C VAL A 22 8.97 10.43 -6.17
N GLY A 23 7.74 10.38 -5.66
CA GLY A 23 7.30 11.31 -4.62
C GLY A 23 8.06 11.12 -3.29
N PHE A 24 8.43 9.90 -2.94
CA PHE A 24 9.28 9.60 -1.79
C PHE A 24 10.69 10.20 -1.94
N VAL A 25 11.33 10.01 -3.11
CA VAL A 25 12.64 10.61 -3.41
C VAL A 25 12.58 12.13 -3.35
N LEU A 26 11.53 12.73 -3.92
CA LEU A 26 11.33 14.18 -3.83
C LEU A 26 11.19 14.64 -2.38
N SER A 27 10.45 13.89 -1.55
CA SER A 27 10.31 14.19 -0.11
C SER A 27 11.66 14.13 0.60
N ILE A 28 12.51 13.13 0.30
CA ILE A 28 13.88 13.03 0.82
C ILE A 28 14.71 14.26 0.44
N VAL A 29 14.69 14.64 -0.85
CA VAL A 29 15.46 15.80 -1.33
C VAL A 29 15.03 17.07 -0.59
N LEU A 30 13.71 17.30 -0.45
CA LEU A 30 13.20 18.47 0.27
C LEU A 30 13.56 18.44 1.76
N ILE A 31 13.54 17.27 2.40
CA ILE A 31 13.98 17.12 3.79
C ILE A 31 15.45 17.48 3.95
N ILE A 32 16.31 17.06 3.01
CA ILE A 32 17.75 17.36 3.03
C ILE A 32 17.98 18.85 2.80
N VAL A 33 17.34 19.45 1.79
CA VAL A 33 17.50 20.86 1.44
C VAL A 33 17.04 21.78 2.58
N HIS A 34 15.92 21.44 3.23
CA HIS A 34 15.34 22.24 4.31
C HIS A 34 15.62 21.68 5.71
N PHE A 35 16.67 20.87 5.86
CA PHE A 35 16.94 20.12 7.10
C PHE A 35 16.97 21.00 8.36
N GLY A 36 17.58 22.19 8.25
CA GLY A 36 17.66 23.16 9.35
C GLY A 36 16.36 23.93 9.62
N GLU A 37 15.42 23.92 8.68
CA GLU A 37 14.13 24.62 8.79
C GLU A 37 13.02 23.69 9.32
N ILE A 38 13.29 22.38 9.39
CA ILE A 38 12.34 21.39 9.88
C ILE A 38 12.22 21.48 11.40
N ARG A 39 10.98 21.67 11.86
CA ARG A 39 10.61 21.44 13.25
C ARG A 39 10.55 19.94 13.51
N TRP A 40 11.66 19.40 14.02
CA TRP A 40 11.86 17.95 14.17
C TRP A 40 10.88 17.26 15.11
N ILE A 41 10.44 17.92 16.19
CA ILE A 41 9.45 17.33 17.11
C ILE A 41 8.11 17.08 16.37
N PRO A 42 7.48 18.08 15.72
CA PRO A 42 6.33 17.84 14.84
C PRO A 42 6.61 16.82 13.75
N PHE A 43 7.77 16.88 13.07
CA PHE A 43 8.10 15.94 11.99
C PHE A 43 8.07 14.49 12.48
N VAL A 44 8.76 14.19 13.59
CA VAL A 44 8.80 12.84 14.18
C VAL A 44 7.42 12.40 14.66
N ALA A 45 6.63 13.31 15.26
CA ALA A 45 5.27 13.00 15.69
C ALA A 45 4.35 12.67 14.50
N LEU A 46 4.41 13.49 13.43
CA LEU A 46 3.64 13.30 12.19
C LEU A 46 4.08 12.07 11.40
N PHE A 47 5.34 11.64 11.53
CA PHE A 47 5.78 10.36 11.01
C PHE A 47 5.20 9.22 11.86
N ALA A 48 5.47 9.22 13.17
CA ALA A 48 5.17 8.09 14.04
C ALA A 48 3.67 7.83 14.25
N TYR A 49 2.82 8.86 14.29
CA TYR A 49 1.41 8.68 14.64
C TYR A 49 0.65 7.79 13.64
N ILE A 50 1.07 7.78 12.37
CA ILE A 50 0.47 6.96 11.30
C ILE A 50 0.52 5.48 11.70
N ASP A 51 1.69 5.01 12.14
CA ASP A 51 1.89 3.61 12.52
C ASP A 51 1.46 3.32 13.95
N LEU A 52 1.69 4.25 14.88
CA LEU A 52 1.28 4.08 16.29
C LEU A 52 -0.23 3.86 16.42
N ILE A 53 -1.03 4.51 15.58
CA ILE A 53 -2.48 4.35 15.55
C ILE A 53 -2.89 3.28 14.53
N GLY A 54 -2.28 3.29 13.34
CA GLY A 54 -2.73 2.48 12.22
C GLY A 54 -2.20 1.05 12.21
N TYR A 55 -0.90 0.86 12.35
CA TYR A 55 -0.24 -0.43 12.10
C TYR A 55 0.06 -1.21 13.37
N ILE A 56 0.76 -0.58 14.33
CA ILE A 56 1.32 -1.23 15.51
C ILE A 56 0.25 -1.99 16.33
N PRO A 57 -0.95 -1.44 16.60
CA PRO A 57 -1.97 -2.16 17.38
C PRO A 57 -2.42 -3.45 16.68
N GLY A 58 -2.60 -3.41 15.36
CA GLY A 58 -2.98 -4.58 14.57
C GLY A 58 -1.86 -5.62 14.48
N ALA A 59 -0.61 -5.19 14.33
CA ALA A 59 0.54 -6.08 14.28
C ALA A 59 0.74 -6.81 15.62
N ILE A 60 0.57 -6.12 16.74
CA ILE A 60 0.60 -6.72 18.08
C ILE A 60 -0.54 -7.73 18.23
N ALA A 61 -1.77 -7.36 17.85
CA ALA A 61 -2.92 -8.26 17.94
C ALA A 61 -2.72 -9.51 17.07
N PHE A 62 -2.19 -9.36 15.86
CA PHE A 62 -1.92 -10.46 14.94
C PHE A 62 -0.87 -11.43 15.51
N ARG A 63 0.26 -10.91 16.00
CA ARG A 63 1.33 -11.72 16.61
C ARG A 63 0.91 -12.46 17.87
N ARG A 64 -0.09 -11.92 18.60
CA ARG A 64 -0.65 -12.55 19.80
C ARG A 64 -1.78 -13.53 19.49
N SER A 65 -2.33 -13.48 18.29
CA SER A 65 -3.41 -14.38 17.87
C SER A 65 -2.84 -15.76 17.52
N ALA A 66 -3.47 -16.82 18.04
CA ALA A 66 -3.02 -18.19 17.79
C ALA A 66 -3.25 -18.62 16.33
N ASP A 67 -4.27 -18.08 15.67
CA ASP A 67 -4.66 -18.41 14.29
C ASP A 67 -4.55 -17.20 13.33
N GLY A 68 -4.00 -16.07 13.81
CA GLY A 68 -3.84 -14.85 13.02
C GLY A 68 -5.15 -14.09 12.76
N ARG A 69 -6.29 -14.52 13.30
CA ARG A 69 -7.56 -13.81 13.16
C ARG A 69 -7.61 -12.67 14.16
N ILE A 70 -7.90 -11.47 13.68
CA ILE A 70 -8.01 -10.25 14.51
C ILE A 70 -9.28 -9.46 14.13
N PRO A 71 -9.80 -8.62 15.03
CA PRO A 71 -10.90 -7.72 14.73
C PRO A 71 -10.66 -6.84 13.50
N LYS A 72 -11.70 -6.66 12.67
CA LYS A 72 -11.67 -5.78 11.50
C LYS A 72 -11.30 -4.33 11.84
N THR A 73 -11.51 -3.90 13.09
CA THR A 73 -11.12 -2.57 13.57
C THR A 73 -9.66 -2.26 13.29
N TYR A 74 -8.75 -3.23 13.40
CA TYR A 74 -7.33 -2.99 13.11
C TYR A 74 -7.06 -2.70 11.62
N TYR A 75 -7.85 -3.29 10.71
CA TYR A 75 -7.80 -2.97 9.29
C TYR A 75 -8.36 -1.57 9.01
N VAL A 76 -9.44 -1.19 9.71
CA VAL A 76 -10.01 0.16 9.61
C VAL A 76 -8.98 1.18 10.09
N LEU A 77 -8.37 0.98 11.26
CA LEU A 77 -7.31 1.86 11.79
C LEU A 77 -6.16 1.99 10.79
N TYR A 78 -5.62 0.86 10.31
CA TYR A 78 -4.54 0.86 9.32
C TYR A 78 -4.94 1.65 8.07
N ASN A 79 -6.09 1.33 7.46
CA ASN A 79 -6.53 1.94 6.21
C ASN A 79 -6.86 3.42 6.37
N THR A 80 -7.44 3.84 7.50
CA THR A 80 -7.71 5.24 7.78
C THR A 80 -6.40 6.00 7.92
N MET A 81 -5.43 5.51 8.70
CA MET A 81 -4.15 6.21 8.90
C MET A 81 -3.27 6.18 7.65
N HIS A 82 -3.32 5.13 6.85
CA HIS A 82 -2.53 5.00 5.61
C HIS A 82 -3.28 5.49 4.36
N SER A 83 -4.44 6.13 4.52
CA SER A 83 -5.18 6.74 3.41
C SER A 83 -4.62 8.11 3.05
N LEU A 84 -4.36 8.35 1.75
CA LEU A 84 -4.01 9.69 1.27
C LEU A 84 -5.10 10.70 1.60
N ILE A 85 -6.38 10.30 1.60
CA ILE A 85 -7.48 11.20 1.92
C ILE A 85 -7.32 11.74 3.35
N THR A 86 -7.15 10.84 4.32
CA THR A 86 -6.94 11.22 5.73
C THR A 86 -5.72 12.11 5.88
N GLN A 87 -4.61 11.73 5.23
CA GLN A 87 -3.36 12.46 5.34
C GLN A 87 -3.42 13.86 4.69
N THR A 88 -4.11 13.99 3.56
CA THR A 88 -4.39 15.30 2.94
C THR A 88 -5.26 16.17 3.83
N VAL A 89 -6.26 15.60 4.51
CA VAL A 89 -7.07 16.33 5.50
C VAL A 89 -6.21 16.80 6.67
N VAL A 90 -5.33 15.95 7.21
CA VAL A 90 -4.41 16.33 8.29
C VAL A 90 -3.48 17.47 7.86
N ILE A 91 -2.87 17.37 6.67
CA ILE A 91 -2.06 18.45 6.09
C ILE A 91 -2.90 19.73 5.97
N GLY A 92 -4.10 19.66 5.38
CA GLY A 92 -4.97 20.82 5.18
C GLY A 92 -5.36 21.51 6.48
N LEU A 93 -5.72 20.73 7.52
CA LEU A 93 -6.02 21.26 8.85
C LEU A 93 -4.80 21.90 9.50
N TRP A 94 -3.61 21.31 9.33
CA TRP A 94 -2.37 21.88 9.85
C TRP A 94 -2.03 23.20 9.16
N LEU A 95 -2.14 23.26 7.83
CA LEU A 95 -1.95 24.48 7.06
C LEU A 95 -2.90 25.60 7.50
N TRP A 96 -4.13 25.25 7.88
CA TRP A 96 -5.12 26.21 8.35
C TRP A 96 -4.87 26.71 9.79
N LEU A 97 -4.50 25.80 10.70
CA LEU A 97 -4.41 26.10 12.14
C LEU A 97 -3.02 26.54 12.61
N VAL A 98 -1.97 26.04 11.96
CA VAL A 98 -0.56 26.26 12.34
C VAL A 98 0.18 27.04 11.25
N GLY A 99 -0.16 26.78 9.99
CA GLY A 99 0.50 27.37 8.82
C GLY A 99 1.39 26.39 8.08
N PRO A 100 1.96 26.83 6.94
CA PRO A 100 2.88 26.02 6.14
C PRO A 100 4.22 25.84 6.86
N GLU A 101 4.68 24.59 6.95
CA GLU A 101 6.02 24.27 7.45
C GLU A 101 6.55 22.96 6.88
N TRP A 102 7.88 22.82 6.88
CA TRP A 102 8.56 21.64 6.33
C TRP A 102 8.38 20.37 7.15
N ALA A 103 7.92 20.46 8.40
CA ALA A 103 7.61 19.28 9.21
C ALA A 103 6.52 18.40 8.56
N LEU A 104 5.64 19.00 7.75
CA LEU A 104 4.59 18.29 7.01
C LEU A 104 5.15 17.30 5.98
N LEU A 105 6.42 17.41 5.58
CA LEU A 105 7.09 16.43 4.72
C LEU A 105 7.18 15.03 5.35
N ALA A 106 7.02 14.91 6.67
CA ALA A 106 6.96 13.63 7.36
C ALA A 106 5.86 12.71 6.80
N ILE A 107 4.71 13.29 6.44
CA ILE A 107 3.53 12.56 5.95
C ILE A 107 3.78 11.94 4.56
N PRO A 108 4.15 12.71 3.51
CA PRO A 108 4.48 12.11 2.22
C PRO A 108 5.73 11.23 2.31
N PHE A 109 6.73 11.58 3.13
CA PHE A 109 7.88 10.70 3.36
C PHE A 109 7.44 9.31 3.88
N HIS A 110 6.54 9.26 4.87
CA HIS A 110 6.02 8.00 5.40
C HIS A 110 5.19 7.24 4.36
N VAL A 111 4.09 7.85 3.89
CA VAL A 111 3.06 7.12 3.12
C VAL A 111 3.54 6.78 1.72
N LEU A 112 4.34 7.64 1.08
CA LEU A 112 4.92 7.35 -0.23
C LEU A 112 6.08 6.36 -0.09
N GLY A 113 6.85 6.41 1.00
CA GLY A 113 7.85 5.40 1.33
C GLY A 113 7.23 4.01 1.48
N ASP A 114 6.12 3.92 2.20
CA ASP A 114 5.42 2.65 2.43
C ASP A 114 4.97 1.97 1.13
N ARG A 115 4.45 2.76 0.19
CA ARG A 115 3.99 2.25 -1.11
C ARG A 115 5.13 2.04 -2.10
N GLY A 116 6.04 3.00 -2.20
CA GLY A 116 7.14 2.94 -3.16
C GLY A 116 8.16 1.88 -2.78
N LEU A 117 8.67 1.94 -1.55
CA LEU A 117 9.76 1.08 -1.08
C LEU A 117 9.29 -0.29 -0.60
N PHE A 118 8.20 -0.35 0.17
CA PHE A 118 7.71 -1.62 0.73
C PHE A 118 6.58 -2.26 -0.07
N GLY A 119 5.85 -1.49 -0.89
CA GLY A 119 4.69 -2.02 -1.62
C GLY A 119 3.47 -2.24 -0.71
N ASN A 120 3.41 -1.54 0.42
CA ASN A 120 2.28 -1.59 1.35
C ASN A 120 1.21 -0.58 0.93
N PHE A 121 0.03 -1.10 0.58
CA PHE A 121 -1.16 -0.30 0.29
C PHE A 121 -2.26 -0.62 1.31
N LEU A 122 -3.45 -0.02 1.13
CA LEU A 122 -4.61 -0.27 1.99
C LEU A 122 -4.88 -1.77 2.13
N LYS A 123 -4.92 -2.29 3.35
CA LYS A 123 -5.13 -3.70 3.65
C LYS A 123 -6.54 -4.14 3.25
N PRO A 124 -6.68 -5.14 2.36
CA PRO A 124 -7.98 -5.72 2.06
C PRO A 124 -8.39 -6.64 3.22
N PHE A 125 -9.66 -6.60 3.61
CA PHE A 125 -10.19 -7.42 4.71
C PHE A 125 -10.17 -8.93 4.43
N GLY A 126 -9.97 -9.34 3.17
CA GLY A 126 -9.89 -10.74 2.75
C GLY A 126 -8.50 -11.36 2.91
N LEU A 127 -7.46 -10.59 3.27
CA LEU A 127 -6.11 -11.11 3.49
C LEU A 127 -5.70 -10.97 4.96
N PRO A 128 -4.75 -11.80 5.44
CA PRO A 128 -4.17 -11.65 6.77
C PRO A 128 -3.60 -10.25 7.01
N PHE A 129 -3.57 -9.80 8.28
CA PHE A 129 -3.12 -8.45 8.61
C PHE A 129 -1.64 -8.27 8.29
N GLU A 130 -0.81 -9.24 8.67
CA GLU A 130 0.58 -9.29 8.22
C GLU A 130 0.66 -9.97 6.84
N PRO A 131 1.48 -9.45 5.91
CA PRO A 131 1.59 -10.01 4.57
C PRO A 131 1.93 -11.51 4.58
N ALA A 132 1.08 -12.33 3.98
CA ALA A 132 1.30 -13.75 3.74
C ALA A 132 0.90 -14.09 2.31
N THR A 133 1.67 -14.92 1.62
CA THR A 133 1.38 -15.26 0.22
C THR A 133 0.04 -15.98 0.12
N ASP A 134 -0.89 -15.39 -0.62
CA ASP A 134 -2.18 -16.00 -0.92
C ASP A 134 -2.06 -16.90 -2.16
N PRO A 135 -2.54 -18.16 -2.14
CA PRO A 135 -2.48 -19.07 -3.28
C PRO A 135 -3.23 -18.59 -4.54
N PHE A 136 -4.12 -17.60 -4.40
CA PHE A 136 -4.82 -16.99 -5.53
C PHE A 136 -3.91 -16.11 -6.38
N TYR A 137 -3.02 -15.32 -5.77
CA TYR A 137 -2.23 -14.34 -6.50
C TYR A 137 -1.34 -14.95 -7.60
N PRO A 138 -0.60 -16.05 -7.37
CA PRO A 138 0.18 -16.69 -8.43
C PRO A 138 -0.67 -17.14 -9.64
N ARG A 139 -1.89 -17.65 -9.39
CA ARG A 139 -2.83 -18.05 -10.44
C ARG A 139 -3.32 -16.84 -11.24
N LEU A 140 -3.67 -15.76 -10.55
CA LEU A 140 -4.04 -14.50 -11.19
C LEU A 140 -2.88 -13.95 -12.04
N ALA A 141 -1.67 -13.88 -11.50
CA ALA A 141 -0.49 -13.36 -12.19
C ALA A 141 -0.16 -14.17 -13.45
N ALA A 142 -0.25 -15.50 -13.38
CA ALA A 142 -0.06 -16.38 -14.54
C ALA A 142 -1.12 -16.12 -15.62
N ARG A 143 -2.40 -16.00 -15.23
CA ARG A 143 -3.51 -15.70 -16.15
C ARG A 143 -3.35 -14.34 -16.83
N LEU A 144 -3.00 -13.29 -16.07
CA LEU A 144 -2.73 -11.96 -16.61
C LEU A 144 -1.55 -11.97 -17.59
N SER A 145 -0.49 -12.72 -17.28
CA SER A 145 0.70 -12.82 -18.15
C SER A 145 0.38 -13.58 -19.45
N ALA A 146 -0.36 -14.68 -19.37
CA ALA A 146 -0.78 -15.45 -20.55
C ALA A 146 -1.67 -14.61 -21.48
N ARG A 147 -2.64 -13.88 -20.91
CA ARG A 147 -3.51 -12.98 -21.67
C ARG A 147 -2.75 -11.84 -22.34
N ALA A 148 -1.72 -11.30 -21.69
CA ALA A 148 -0.88 -10.25 -22.27
C ALA A 148 0.00 -10.74 -23.44
N GLN A 149 0.31 -12.04 -23.51
CA GLN A 149 1.06 -12.66 -24.61
C GLN A 149 0.16 -13.06 -25.80
N GLY A 150 -1.15 -12.86 -25.70
CA GLY A 150 -2.14 -13.22 -26.72
C GLY A 150 -2.01 -12.47 -28.05
N VAL A 151 -2.70 -13.00 -29.06
CA VAL A 151 -2.54 -12.76 -30.50
C VAL A 151 -2.54 -11.27 -30.89
N GLY A 152 -1.47 -10.83 -31.57
CA GLY A 152 -1.46 -9.60 -32.38
C GLY A 152 -1.12 -8.29 -31.64
N GLY A 153 -0.64 -8.34 -30.39
CA GLY A 153 -0.26 -7.13 -29.63
C GLY A 153 -1.46 -6.30 -29.14
N LEU A 154 -2.67 -6.86 -29.23
CA LEU A 154 -3.90 -6.25 -28.73
C LEU A 154 -4.24 -6.83 -27.35
N VAL A 155 -4.84 -6.00 -26.48
CA VAL A 155 -5.35 -6.46 -25.19
C VAL A 155 -6.66 -7.26 -25.36
N PRO A 156 -7.00 -8.18 -24.44
CA PRO A 156 -8.25 -8.92 -24.50
C PRO A 156 -9.48 -8.00 -24.51
N GLY A 157 -10.43 -8.28 -25.40
CA GLY A 157 -11.73 -7.60 -25.43
C GLY A 157 -12.67 -8.04 -24.30
N PRO A 158 -13.71 -7.26 -23.99
CA PRO A 158 -14.78 -7.67 -23.07
C PRO A 158 -15.42 -8.98 -23.54
N GLY A 159 -15.61 -9.95 -22.63
CA GLY A 159 -16.23 -11.23 -22.96
C GLY A 159 -15.35 -12.19 -23.77
N ALA A 160 -14.07 -11.88 -23.99
CA ALA A 160 -13.11 -12.87 -24.49
C ALA A 160 -13.16 -14.12 -23.59
N ALA A 161 -13.60 -15.23 -24.18
CA ALA A 161 -13.73 -16.50 -23.48
C ALA A 161 -12.40 -16.81 -22.81
N ASP A 162 -12.46 -17.11 -21.53
CA ASP A 162 -11.28 -17.50 -20.80
C ASP A 162 -11.01 -18.96 -21.10
N GLU A 163 -10.36 -19.24 -22.23
CA GLU A 163 -9.90 -20.60 -22.54
C GLU A 163 -8.96 -21.14 -21.44
N SER A 164 -8.43 -20.27 -20.57
CA SER A 164 -7.65 -20.63 -19.38
C SER A 164 -8.45 -21.11 -18.16
N ASP A 165 -9.77 -20.92 -18.08
CA ASP A 165 -10.58 -21.50 -17.00
C ASP A 165 -10.73 -23.03 -17.15
N ALA A 166 -10.46 -23.59 -18.34
CA ALA A 166 -10.40 -25.03 -18.58
C ALA A 166 -9.11 -25.72 -18.05
N LEU A 167 -8.11 -24.95 -17.61
CA LEU A 167 -6.78 -25.46 -17.22
C LEU A 167 -6.47 -25.33 -15.72
N VAL A 168 -7.39 -24.82 -14.90
CA VAL A 168 -7.23 -24.78 -13.44
C VAL A 168 -8.10 -25.89 -12.85
N PRO A 169 -7.55 -27.03 -12.42
CA PRO A 169 -8.32 -28.04 -11.71
C PRO A 169 -8.95 -27.38 -10.49
N GLU A 170 -10.24 -27.62 -10.24
CA GLU A 170 -10.84 -27.35 -8.94
C GLU A 170 -9.97 -28.06 -7.90
N ALA A 171 -9.22 -27.29 -7.11
CA ALA A 171 -8.61 -27.81 -5.91
C ALA A 171 -9.76 -28.27 -5.01
N GLY A 172 -9.82 -29.58 -4.79
CA GLY A 172 -10.96 -30.31 -4.26
C GLY A 172 -11.52 -29.75 -2.96
N ARG A 173 -12.82 -30.05 -2.80
CA ARG A 173 -13.67 -29.82 -1.63
C ARG A 173 -13.04 -30.28 -0.31
#